data_AF-A0AAQ4CXP6-F1
#
_entry.id   AF-A0AAQ4CXP6-F1
#
_cell.length_a   1.000
_cell.length_b   1.000
_cell.length_c   1.000
_cell.angle_alpha   90.00
_cell.angle_beta   90.00
_cell.angle_gamma   90.00
#
_symmetry.space_group_name_H-M   'P 1'
#
loop_
_entity.id
_entity.type
_entity.pdbx_description
1 polymer ?
#
loop_
_entity_poly.entity_id
_entity_poly.type
_entity_poly.pdbx_seq_one_letter_code
_entity_poly.pdbx_strand_id
1 'polypeptide(L)'
;MEKIRAGETPRWRNSALEKVRAGETPHWRNSTMEKLRAGDTPRWRNSALEKVRAGETPHWRNSGLEKLRSGETLRWRNSALEKHRLGETLRWRSCVLEKLRVEGTLCWRNSVLEKVRVGETPRWRNSVLGKFRDGENPRWRNSALEKLRVGESPRWRNSALEKLHDGETPRWRYSALEKLRAGESPC
;
A
#
# COMPACT_ATOMS: atom_id res chain seq x y z
N MET A 1 27.90 -17.35 1.92
CA MET A 1 26.96 -16.34 1.40
C MET A 1 26.65 -16.65 -0.05
N GLU A 2 25.52 -17.28 -0.30
CA GLU A 2 25.11 -17.67 -1.65
C GLU A 2 24.44 -16.47 -2.33
N LYS A 3 25.06 -15.96 -3.40
CA LYS A 3 24.52 -14.89 -4.25
C LYS A 3 24.05 -15.51 -5.55
N ILE A 4 22.74 -15.59 -5.74
CA ILE A 4 22.16 -16.16 -6.96
C ILE A 4 21.87 -15.04 -7.95
N ARG A 5 22.31 -15.22 -9.19
CA ARG A 5 21.89 -14.45 -10.36
C ARG A 5 21.13 -15.38 -11.28
N ALA A 6 19.93 -15.00 -11.66
CA ALA A 6 19.11 -15.79 -12.55
C ALA A 6 18.59 -14.91 -13.70
N GLY A 7 18.43 -15.53 -14.88
CA GLY A 7 18.09 -14.86 -16.13
C GLY A 7 16.65 -14.34 -16.18
N GLU A 8 16.06 -14.36 -17.38
CA GLU A 8 14.82 -13.65 -17.69
C GLU A 8 13.60 -14.20 -16.95
N THR A 9 13.41 -15.53 -16.89
CA THR A 9 12.16 -16.17 -16.41
C THR A 9 12.34 -17.25 -15.32
N PRO A 10 13.19 -17.04 -14.29
CA PRO A 10 13.52 -18.07 -13.33
C PRO A 10 12.34 -18.43 -12.42
N ARG A 11 12.27 -19.72 -12.06
CA ARG A 11 11.22 -20.28 -11.20
C ARG A 11 11.84 -20.95 -9.99
N TRP A 12 11.38 -20.55 -8.82
CA TRP A 12 11.81 -21.12 -7.55
C TRP A 12 10.63 -21.67 -6.76
N ARG A 13 10.87 -22.83 -6.14
CA ARG A 13 9.92 -23.50 -5.27
C ARG A 13 10.64 -23.95 -4.02
N ASN A 14 10.03 -23.70 -2.85
CA ASN A 14 10.53 -24.15 -1.56
C ASN A 14 11.99 -23.74 -1.33
N SER A 15 12.29 -22.46 -1.53
CA SER A 15 13.67 -21.95 -1.55
C SER A 15 13.91 -20.99 -0.39
N ALA A 16 15.02 -21.16 0.29
CA ALA A 16 15.54 -20.23 1.31
C ALA A 16 16.82 -19.60 0.78
N LEU A 17 16.77 -18.33 0.38
CA LEU A 17 17.89 -17.66 -0.28
C LEU A 17 18.29 -16.40 0.46
N GLU A 18 19.59 -16.12 0.55
CA GLU A 18 20.06 -14.94 1.26
C GLU A 18 20.02 -13.69 0.37
N LYS A 19 20.65 -13.77 -0.82
CA LYS A 19 20.80 -12.64 -1.74
C LYS A 19 20.51 -13.06 -3.19
N VAL A 20 19.47 -12.50 -3.79
CA VAL A 20 19.08 -12.83 -5.18
C VAL A 20 18.98 -11.58 -6.05
N ARG A 21 19.46 -11.73 -7.29
CA ARG A 21 19.15 -10.84 -8.42
C ARG A 21 18.47 -11.66 -9.52
N ALA A 22 17.24 -11.30 -9.85
CA ALA A 22 16.46 -11.97 -10.88
C ALA A 22 16.06 -10.98 -11.97
N GLY A 23 15.99 -11.45 -13.21
CA GLY A 23 15.62 -10.66 -14.39
C GLY A 23 14.12 -10.30 -14.48
N GLU A 24 13.59 -10.32 -15.69
CA GLU A 24 12.35 -9.66 -16.12
C GLU A 24 11.02 -10.29 -15.71
N THR A 25 10.99 -11.55 -15.26
CA THR A 25 9.72 -12.24 -14.92
C THR A 25 9.87 -13.37 -13.87
N PRO A 26 10.55 -13.17 -12.74
CA PRO A 26 10.80 -14.24 -11.78
C PRO A 26 9.52 -14.71 -11.08
N HIS A 27 9.40 -16.02 -10.87
CA HIS A 27 8.28 -16.64 -10.17
C HIS A 27 8.76 -17.38 -8.92
N TRP A 28 8.20 -16.98 -7.78
CA TRP A 28 8.54 -17.51 -6.46
C TRP A 28 7.31 -18.18 -5.83
N ARG A 29 7.50 -19.39 -5.33
CA ARG A 29 6.46 -20.09 -4.56
C ARG A 29 7.06 -20.70 -3.31
N ASN A 30 6.46 -20.40 -2.15
CA ASN A 30 6.92 -20.89 -0.84
C ASN A 30 8.41 -20.55 -0.65
N SER A 31 8.74 -19.25 -0.61
CA SER A 31 10.13 -18.80 -0.61
C SER A 31 10.41 -17.84 0.53
N THR A 32 11.56 -17.99 1.17
CA THR A 32 12.04 -17.12 2.24
C THR A 32 13.32 -16.42 1.79
N MET A 33 13.41 -15.11 1.99
CA MET A 33 14.56 -14.34 1.51
C MET A 33 14.89 -13.09 2.32
N GLU A 34 16.18 -12.83 2.50
CA GLU A 34 16.64 -11.62 3.19
C GLU A 34 16.68 -10.42 2.22
N LYS A 35 17.37 -10.56 1.07
CA LYS A 35 17.59 -9.45 0.13
C LYS A 35 17.32 -9.86 -1.31
N LEU A 36 16.33 -9.24 -1.94
CA LEU A 36 15.94 -9.50 -3.32
C LEU A 36 15.96 -8.23 -4.17
N ARG A 37 16.54 -8.35 -5.37
CA ARG A 37 16.29 -7.45 -6.50
C ARG A 37 15.66 -8.24 -7.62
N ALA A 38 14.41 -7.93 -7.92
CA ALA A 38 13.71 -8.48 -9.07
C ALA A 38 13.56 -7.36 -10.12
N GLY A 39 13.75 -7.71 -11.39
CA GLY A 39 13.44 -6.85 -12.51
C GLY A 39 11.92 -6.75 -12.69
N ASP A 40 11.49 -6.85 -13.94
CA ASP A 40 10.12 -6.55 -14.30
C ASP A 40 9.14 -7.65 -13.90
N THR A 41 7.86 -7.28 -13.81
CA THR A 41 6.70 -8.18 -13.59
C THR A 41 6.82 -9.33 -12.56
N PRO A 42 7.55 -9.22 -11.43
CA PRO A 42 7.86 -10.38 -10.62
C PRO A 42 6.64 -10.90 -9.86
N ARG A 43 6.56 -12.24 -9.69
CA ARG A 43 5.41 -12.90 -9.06
C ARG A 43 5.81 -13.70 -7.83
N TRP A 44 5.12 -13.47 -6.72
CA TRP A 44 5.31 -14.20 -5.47
C TRP A 44 4.03 -14.79 -4.93
N ARG A 45 4.15 -16.03 -4.43
CA ARG A 45 3.07 -16.74 -3.77
C ARG A 45 3.61 -17.40 -2.51
N ASN A 46 2.99 -17.11 -1.37
CA ASN A 46 3.40 -17.67 -0.08
C ASN A 46 4.87 -17.36 0.23
N SER A 47 5.27 -16.09 0.20
CA SER A 47 6.66 -15.68 0.39
C SER A 47 6.85 -14.82 1.63
N ALA A 48 7.95 -15.03 2.35
CA ALA A 48 8.35 -14.24 3.50
C ALA A 48 9.68 -13.54 3.19
N LEU A 49 9.70 -12.21 3.20
CA LEU A 49 10.82 -11.44 2.68
C LEU A 49 11.18 -10.29 3.60
N GLU A 50 12.47 -9.98 3.73
CA GLU A 50 12.89 -8.85 4.58
C GLU A 50 13.02 -7.56 3.75
N LYS A 51 13.85 -7.58 2.71
CA LYS A 51 14.16 -6.40 1.89
C LYS A 51 14.02 -6.69 0.39
N VAL A 52 13.08 -6.03 -0.26
CA VAL A 52 12.81 -6.21 -1.69
C VAL A 52 12.92 -4.88 -2.44
N ARG A 53 13.61 -4.92 -3.58
CA ARG A 53 13.46 -3.94 -4.66
C ARG A 53 12.85 -4.66 -5.86
N ALA A 54 11.62 -4.30 -6.20
CA ALA A 54 10.93 -4.85 -7.36
C ALA A 54 10.86 -3.77 -8.46
N GLY A 55 10.88 -4.20 -9.71
CA GLY A 55 10.69 -3.35 -10.88
C GLY A 55 9.25 -2.86 -11.05
N GLU A 56 8.81 -2.77 -12.29
CA GLU A 56 7.62 -2.00 -12.68
C GLU A 56 6.29 -2.57 -12.19
N THR A 57 6.10 -3.89 -12.28
CA THR A 57 4.78 -4.52 -12.12
C THR A 57 4.74 -5.74 -11.18
N PRO A 58 5.20 -5.65 -9.93
CA PRO A 58 5.17 -6.78 -8.99
C PRO A 58 3.77 -7.25 -8.59
N HIS A 59 3.62 -8.58 -8.48
CA HIS A 59 2.40 -9.26 -8.07
C HIS A 59 2.63 -10.19 -6.86
N TRP A 60 1.89 -9.94 -5.79
CA TRP A 60 2.06 -10.64 -4.52
C TRP A 60 0.78 -11.29 -4.04
N ARG A 61 0.89 -12.53 -3.58
CA ARG A 61 -0.21 -13.29 -2.98
C ARG A 61 0.26 -14.00 -1.72
N ASN A 62 -0.47 -13.84 -0.62
CA ASN A 62 -0.19 -14.51 0.65
C ASN A 62 1.26 -14.31 1.11
N SER A 63 1.78 -13.10 1.08
CA SER A 63 3.19 -12.80 1.36
C SER A 63 3.35 -11.82 2.53
N GLY A 64 4.43 -11.98 3.27
CA GLY A 64 4.85 -11.06 4.34
C GLY A 64 6.14 -10.37 3.93
N LEU A 65 6.21 -9.05 4.14
CA LEU A 65 7.40 -8.28 3.82
C LEU A 65 7.69 -7.18 4.83
N GLU A 66 8.94 -6.98 5.24
CA GLU A 66 9.27 -5.88 6.13
C GLU A 66 9.46 -4.57 5.36
N LYS A 67 10.29 -4.58 4.31
CA LYS A 67 10.68 -3.38 3.57
C LYS A 67 10.60 -3.61 2.07
N LEU A 68 9.71 -2.86 1.43
CA LEU A 68 9.58 -2.85 -0.01
C LEU A 68 9.93 -1.48 -0.60
N ARG A 69 10.60 -1.51 -1.75
CA ARG A 69 10.61 -0.44 -2.74
C ARG A 69 10.16 -1.03 -4.05
N SER A 70 9.10 -0.47 -4.63
CA SER A 70 8.56 -0.90 -5.92
C SER A 70 8.35 0.33 -6.78
N GLY A 71 8.45 0.13 -8.09
CA GLY A 71 8.22 1.16 -9.10
C GLY A 71 6.73 1.46 -9.32
N GLU A 72 6.35 1.46 -10.59
CA GLU A 72 5.13 2.06 -11.11
C GLU A 72 3.83 1.43 -10.60
N THR A 73 3.67 0.11 -10.75
CA THR A 73 2.41 -0.57 -10.49
C THR A 73 2.57 -1.77 -9.58
N LEU A 74 1.78 -1.87 -8.50
CA LEU A 74 1.82 -3.06 -7.64
C LEU A 74 0.44 -3.63 -7.32
N ARG A 75 0.37 -4.97 -7.37
CA ARG A 75 -0.80 -5.75 -6.94
C ARG A 75 -0.45 -6.63 -5.75
N TRP A 76 -1.18 -6.44 -4.65
CA TRP A 76 -0.94 -7.15 -3.40
C TRP A 76 -2.24 -7.75 -2.85
N ARG A 77 -2.22 -9.05 -2.56
CA ARG A 77 -3.40 -9.78 -2.08
C ARG A 77 -3.10 -10.61 -0.83
N ASN A 78 -3.91 -10.46 0.21
CA ASN A 78 -3.89 -11.27 1.44
C ASN A 78 -2.52 -11.28 2.12
N SER A 79 -1.99 -10.10 2.45
CA SER A 79 -0.56 -10.00 2.71
C SER A 79 -0.26 -8.85 3.67
N ALA A 80 0.82 -8.97 4.45
CA ALA A 80 1.21 -8.02 5.48
C ALA A 80 2.51 -7.31 5.11
N LEU A 81 2.62 -6.04 5.49
CA LEU A 81 3.81 -5.24 5.19
C LEU A 81 4.10 -4.26 6.35
N GLU A 82 5.36 -4.07 6.73
CA GLU A 82 5.71 -3.12 7.80
C GLU A 82 5.96 -1.71 7.26
N LYS A 83 6.85 -1.58 6.26
CA LYS A 83 7.29 -0.30 5.71
C LYS A 83 7.35 -0.30 4.18
N HIS A 84 6.80 0.75 3.57
CA HIS A 84 6.77 0.87 2.11
C HIS A 84 6.97 2.29 1.58
N ARG A 85 7.67 2.37 0.44
CA ARG A 85 7.63 3.51 -0.49
C ARG A 85 7.31 3.01 -1.91
N LEU A 86 6.35 3.65 -2.56
CA LEU A 86 5.77 3.23 -3.83
C LEU A 86 5.63 4.39 -4.81
N GLY A 87 5.67 4.04 -6.10
CA GLY A 87 5.31 4.92 -7.21
C GLY A 87 3.80 5.05 -7.42
N GLU A 88 3.39 4.98 -8.68
CA GLU A 88 2.20 5.66 -9.20
C GLU A 88 0.87 4.94 -8.97
N THR A 89 0.77 3.62 -9.13
CA THR A 89 -0.54 2.93 -9.12
C THR A 89 -0.54 1.68 -8.27
N LEU A 90 -1.48 1.58 -7.32
CA LEU A 90 -1.53 0.40 -6.45
C LEU A 90 -2.92 -0.13 -6.22
N ARG A 91 -2.99 -1.47 -6.20
CA ARG A 91 -4.19 -2.20 -5.83
C ARG A 91 -3.91 -3.21 -4.74
N TRP A 92 -4.52 -2.98 -3.58
CA TRP A 92 -4.37 -3.79 -2.39
C TRP A 92 -5.69 -4.42 -1.98
N ARG A 93 -5.64 -5.71 -1.65
CA ARG A 93 -6.79 -6.47 -1.14
C ARG A 93 -6.37 -7.28 0.08
N SER A 94 -7.05 -7.08 1.21
CA SER A 94 -6.86 -7.83 2.46
C SER A 94 -5.45 -7.71 3.01
N CYS A 95 -5.21 -6.71 3.85
CA CYS A 95 -3.85 -6.37 4.30
C CYS A 95 -3.82 -5.65 5.64
N VAL A 96 -2.69 -5.83 6.32
CA VAL A 96 -2.31 -5.12 7.55
C VAL A 96 -0.99 -4.41 7.27
N LEU A 97 -0.91 -3.12 7.58
CA LEU A 97 0.31 -2.34 7.34
C LEU A 97 0.51 -1.21 8.36
N GLU A 98 1.75 -1.07 8.83
CA GLU A 98 2.11 -0.07 9.85
C GLU A 98 2.38 1.30 9.20
N LYS A 99 3.28 1.37 8.20
CA LYS A 99 3.75 2.62 7.61
C LYS A 99 3.84 2.60 6.09
N LEU A 100 3.09 3.50 5.46
CA LEU A 100 3.02 3.63 4.00
C LEU A 100 3.27 5.05 3.51
N ARG A 101 4.08 5.19 2.45
CA ARG A 101 4.13 6.40 1.61
C ARG A 101 3.91 6.02 0.14
N VAL A 102 2.96 6.70 -0.49
CA VAL A 102 2.59 6.53 -1.90
C VAL A 102 2.45 7.90 -2.54
N GLU A 103 2.88 8.03 -3.79
CA GLU A 103 2.86 9.32 -4.51
C GLU A 103 1.77 9.39 -5.60
N GLY A 104 1.10 8.28 -5.96
CA GLY A 104 -0.01 8.29 -6.93
C GLY A 104 -1.31 7.61 -6.48
N THR A 105 -2.05 7.09 -7.46
CA THR A 105 -3.41 6.54 -7.32
C THR A 105 -3.46 5.22 -6.55
N LEU A 106 -4.44 5.13 -5.66
CA LEU A 106 -4.61 3.99 -4.75
C LEU A 106 -6.00 3.39 -4.76
N CYS A 107 -6.05 2.06 -4.64
CA CYS A 107 -7.28 1.33 -4.33
C CYS A 107 -7.02 0.28 -3.24
N TRP A 108 -7.68 0.45 -2.09
CA TRP A 108 -7.61 -0.44 -0.94
C TRP A 108 -8.95 -1.07 -0.63
N ARG A 109 -8.90 -2.34 -0.26
CA ARG A 109 -10.08 -3.11 0.15
C ARG A 109 -9.75 -4.04 1.31
N ASN A 110 -10.56 -3.99 2.36
CA ASN A 110 -10.44 -4.84 3.55
C ASN A 110 -9.06 -4.65 4.21
N SER A 111 -8.80 -3.47 4.77
CA SER A 111 -7.45 -3.07 5.14
C SER A 111 -7.39 -2.48 6.53
N VAL A 112 -6.33 -2.78 7.28
CA VAL A 112 -6.04 -2.20 8.60
C VAL A 112 -4.70 -1.49 8.53
N LEU A 113 -4.68 -0.18 8.80
CA LEU A 113 -3.50 0.66 8.59
C LEU A 113 -3.25 1.63 9.75
N GLU A 114 -2.01 1.75 10.20
CA GLU A 114 -1.72 2.66 11.32
C GLU A 114 -1.35 4.08 10.85
N LYS A 115 -0.35 4.20 9.96
CA LYS A 115 0.17 5.48 9.47
C LYS A 115 0.34 5.47 7.96
N VAL A 116 -0.42 6.32 7.27
CA VAL A 116 -0.40 6.36 5.81
C VAL A 116 -0.28 7.78 5.29
N ARG A 117 0.57 7.95 4.28
CA ARG A 117 0.68 9.16 3.46
C ARG A 117 0.43 8.81 2.00
N VAL A 118 -0.53 9.48 1.39
CA VAL A 118 -0.88 9.30 -0.03
C VAL A 118 -0.85 10.65 -0.71
N GLY A 119 -0.40 10.65 -1.97
CA GLY A 119 -0.58 11.76 -2.91
C GLY A 119 -2.02 11.79 -3.43
N GLU A 120 -2.26 11.27 -4.62
CA GLU A 120 -3.47 11.60 -5.38
C GLU A 120 -4.56 10.51 -5.36
N THR A 121 -5.81 10.91 -5.12
CA THR A 121 -7.06 10.17 -5.39
C THR A 121 -7.23 8.75 -4.81
N PRO A 122 -6.88 8.48 -3.54
CA PRO A 122 -7.07 7.15 -3.00
C PRO A 122 -8.54 6.76 -2.84
N ARG A 123 -8.80 5.47 -3.06
CA ARG A 123 -10.10 4.84 -2.86
C ARG A 123 -10.02 3.77 -1.78
N TRP A 124 -10.79 3.97 -0.73
CA TRP A 124 -10.83 3.12 0.46
C TRP A 124 -12.18 2.42 0.57
N ARG A 125 -12.14 1.10 0.75
CA ARG A 125 -13.35 0.29 0.97
C ARG A 125 -13.13 -0.66 2.13
N ASN A 126 -14.06 -0.69 3.10
CA ASN A 126 -13.99 -1.61 4.23
C ASN A 126 -12.64 -1.50 4.94
N SER A 127 -12.21 -0.29 5.29
CA SER A 127 -10.87 -0.06 5.84
C SER A 127 -10.94 0.60 7.22
N VAL A 128 -10.02 0.22 8.10
CA VAL A 128 -9.83 0.81 9.43
C VAL A 128 -8.45 1.44 9.47
N LEU A 129 -8.37 2.73 9.78
CA LEU A 129 -7.09 3.39 9.86
C LEU A 129 -6.94 4.37 11.02
N GLY A 130 -5.71 4.47 11.54
CA GLY A 130 -5.35 5.39 12.61
C GLY A 130 -5.11 6.81 12.08
N LYS A 131 -3.87 7.09 11.67
CA LYS A 131 -3.43 8.42 11.24
C LYS A 131 -3.18 8.48 9.74
N PHE A 132 -3.88 9.38 9.09
CA PHE A 132 -3.85 9.51 7.64
C PHE A 132 -3.53 10.93 7.19
N ARG A 133 -2.62 11.05 6.22
CA ARG A 133 -2.42 12.28 5.44
C ARG A 133 -2.67 11.96 3.98
N ASP A 134 -3.70 12.58 3.44
CA ASP A 134 -4.07 12.46 2.03
C ASP A 134 -3.73 13.74 1.28
N GLY A 135 -3.55 13.61 -0.03
CA GLY A 135 -3.57 14.73 -0.95
C GLY A 135 -4.99 15.02 -1.37
N GLU A 136 -5.27 14.85 -2.66
CA GLU A 136 -6.49 15.33 -3.30
C GLU A 136 -7.56 14.24 -3.46
N ASN A 137 -8.81 14.61 -3.19
CA ASN A 137 -10.02 13.87 -3.57
C ASN A 137 -10.13 12.40 -3.08
N PRO A 138 -9.87 12.09 -1.80
CA PRO A 138 -10.05 10.73 -1.31
C PRO A 138 -11.51 10.29 -1.27
N ARG A 139 -11.73 9.00 -1.53
CA ARG A 139 -13.06 8.37 -1.47
C ARG A 139 -13.09 7.26 -0.44
N TRP A 140 -13.94 7.42 0.57
CA TRP A 140 -14.13 6.49 1.66
C TRP A 140 -15.49 5.79 1.57
N ARG A 141 -15.49 4.46 1.64
CA ARG A 141 -16.71 3.66 1.69
C ARG A 141 -16.61 2.60 2.78
N ASN A 142 -17.61 2.51 3.66
CA ASN A 142 -17.62 1.52 4.74
C ASN A 142 -16.31 1.54 5.55
N SER A 143 -15.79 2.71 5.90
CA SER A 143 -14.47 2.85 6.53
C SER A 143 -14.55 3.60 7.85
N ALA A 144 -13.63 3.28 8.76
CA ALA A 144 -13.50 3.92 10.06
C ALA A 144 -12.10 4.52 10.18
N LEU A 145 -12.03 5.78 10.62
CA LEU A 145 -10.78 6.52 10.69
C LEU A 145 -10.68 7.35 11.98
N GLU A 146 -9.52 7.37 12.61
CA GLU A 146 -9.27 8.21 13.78
C GLU A 146 -8.92 9.64 13.36
N LYS A 147 -7.90 9.83 12.53
CA LYS A 147 -7.38 11.16 12.18
C LYS A 147 -7.09 11.28 10.69
N LEU A 148 -7.73 12.25 10.03
CA LEU A 148 -7.46 12.64 8.65
C LEU A 148 -6.93 14.06 8.57
N ARG A 149 -5.83 14.25 7.84
CA ARG A 149 -5.48 15.51 7.19
C ARG A 149 -5.59 15.33 5.69
N VAL A 150 -6.47 16.07 5.05
CA VAL A 150 -6.69 16.01 3.59
C VAL A 150 -6.44 17.38 2.99
N GLY A 151 -5.97 17.41 1.74
CA GLY A 151 -5.84 18.64 0.98
C GLY A 151 -7.19 19.16 0.54
N GLU A 152 -7.90 18.37 -0.26
CA GLU A 152 -9.10 18.84 -0.97
C GLU A 152 -10.19 17.77 -1.07
N SER A 153 -11.44 18.22 -0.89
CA SER A 153 -12.68 17.56 -1.35
C SER A 153 -12.84 16.05 -1.04
N PRO A 154 -12.71 15.60 0.23
CA PRO A 154 -12.94 14.20 0.58
C PRO A 154 -14.41 13.79 0.43
N ARG A 155 -14.66 12.55 -0.01
CA ARG A 155 -16.00 11.97 -0.13
C ARG A 155 -16.18 10.76 0.77
N TRP A 156 -17.26 10.75 1.53
CA TRP A 156 -17.56 9.72 2.53
C TRP A 156 -18.92 9.06 2.29
N ARG A 157 -18.93 7.73 2.38
CA ARG A 157 -20.16 6.92 2.31
C ARG A 157 -20.14 5.82 3.36
N ASN A 158 -21.17 5.71 4.18
CA ASN A 158 -21.29 4.67 5.21
C ASN A 158 -20.03 4.59 6.10
N SER A 159 -19.48 5.72 6.53
CA SER A 159 -18.15 5.77 7.16
C SER A 159 -18.14 6.65 8.40
N ALA A 160 -17.14 6.46 9.26
CA ALA A 160 -16.97 7.22 10.49
C ALA A 160 -15.56 7.83 10.55
N LEU A 161 -15.48 9.09 10.97
CA LEU A 161 -14.24 9.82 11.20
C LEU A 161 -14.28 10.54 12.56
N GLU A 162 -13.26 10.36 13.39
CA GLU A 162 -13.18 11.07 14.67
C GLU A 162 -12.69 12.52 14.46
N LYS A 163 -11.57 12.72 13.76
CA LYS A 163 -10.98 14.05 13.58
C LYS A 163 -10.60 14.34 12.14
N LEU A 164 -11.18 15.39 11.57
CA LEU A 164 -10.85 15.92 10.24
C LEU A 164 -10.12 17.25 10.34
N HIS A 165 -8.96 17.35 9.69
CA HIS A 165 -8.35 18.61 9.29
C HIS A 165 -8.44 18.73 7.77
N ASP A 166 -9.27 19.66 7.30
CA ASP A 166 -9.56 19.85 5.87
C ASP A 166 -9.21 21.28 5.46
N GLY A 167 -8.78 21.44 4.21
CA GLY A 167 -8.67 22.75 3.56
C GLY A 167 -9.97 23.18 2.89
N GLU A 168 -10.87 22.23 2.60
CA GLU A 168 -12.10 22.47 1.85
C GLU A 168 -13.35 21.78 2.46
N THR A 169 -14.46 21.76 1.71
CA THR A 169 -15.73 21.19 2.14
C THR A 169 -15.84 19.68 1.85
N PRO A 170 -15.99 18.83 2.88
CA PRO A 170 -16.16 17.40 2.71
C PRO A 170 -17.60 17.04 2.28
N ARG A 171 -17.76 15.99 1.47
CA ARG A 171 -19.08 15.42 1.12
C ARG A 171 -19.38 14.16 1.92
N TRP A 172 -20.50 14.14 2.64
CA TRP A 172 -20.91 13.03 3.50
C TRP A 172 -22.20 12.37 3.03
N ARG A 173 -22.27 11.03 3.11
CA ARG A 173 -23.51 10.25 2.89
C ARG A 173 -23.60 9.10 3.89
N TYR A 174 -24.64 9.07 4.72
CA TYR A 174 -24.80 8.06 5.79
C TYR A 174 -23.53 7.89 6.63
N SER A 175 -22.90 8.98 7.03
CA SER A 175 -21.56 8.97 7.62
C SER A 175 -21.48 9.97 8.77
N ALA A 176 -20.56 9.74 9.71
CA ALA A 176 -20.42 10.53 10.93
C ALA A 176 -19.03 11.16 11.03
N LEU A 177 -18.99 12.40 11.51
CA LEU A 177 -17.78 13.15 11.85
C LEU A 177 -17.92 13.69 13.27
N GLU A 178 -16.94 13.42 14.15
CA GLU A 178 -16.98 13.94 15.52
C GLU A 178 -16.40 15.36 15.62
N LYS A 179 -15.26 15.63 14.98
CA LYS A 179 -14.58 16.93 15.04
C LYS A 179 -14.06 17.38 13.68
N LEU A 180 -14.46 18.58 13.27
CA LEU A 180 -13.92 19.27 12.09
C LEU A 180 -13.03 20.45 12.52
N ARG A 181 -11.85 20.54 11.92
CA ARG A 181 -11.02 21.76 11.90
C ARG A 181 -10.79 22.14 10.45
N ALA A 182 -11.44 23.20 9.99
CA ALA A 182 -11.16 23.78 8.69
C ALA A 182 -9.92 24.68 8.81
N GLY A 183 -9.00 24.60 7.86
CA GLY A 183 -7.94 25.59 7.73
C GLY A 183 -8.55 26.93 7.32
N GLU A 184 -8.24 28.00 8.05
CA GLU A 184 -8.48 29.36 7.56
C GLU A 184 -7.69 29.52 6.26
N SER A 185 -8.36 29.87 5.17
CA SER A 185 -7.69 30.39 3.99
C SER A 185 -6.85 31.59 4.44
N PRO A 186 -5.51 31.60 4.28
CA PRO A 186 -4.79 32.85 4.41
C PRO A 186 -5.29 33.75 3.28
N CYS A 187 -5.87 34.89 3.63
CA CYS A 187 -6.20 35.96 2.70
C CYS A 187 -4.98 36.38 1.87
#